data_AF-A0A254NEY6-F1
#
_entry.id   AF-A0A254NEY6-F1
#
_cell.length_a   1.000
_cell.length_b   1.000
_cell.length_c   1.000
_cell.angle_alpha   90.00
_cell.angle_beta   90.00
_cell.angle_gamma   90.00
#
_symmetry.space_group_name_H-M   'P 1'
#
loop_
_entity.id
_entity.type
_entity.pdbx_description
1 polymer ?
#
loop_
_entity_poly.entity_id
_entity_poly.type
_entity_poly.pdbx_seq_one_letter_code
_entity_poly.pdbx_strand_id
1 'polypeptide(L)' 'MKGALVTRLQQALAARGFSPGDVDGAYGPHTAAAVHAFQLSQGLLADGEAGDKTLKALGLR' A
#
# COMPACT_ATOMS: atom_id res chain seq x y z
N MET A 1 9.28 8.52 -1.17
CA MET A 1 8.49 9.47 -0.34
C MET A 1 8.43 8.94 1.09
N LYS A 2 8.46 9.78 2.13
CA LYS A 2 8.29 9.35 3.53
C LYS A 2 7.15 10.12 4.21
N GLY A 3 6.43 9.49 5.14
CA GLY A 3 5.44 10.19 5.97
C GLY A 3 4.42 9.27 6.65
N ALA A 4 3.64 9.84 7.59
CA ALA A 4 2.66 9.11 8.39
C ALA A 4 1.60 8.37 7.55
N LEU A 5 1.24 8.91 6.37
CA LEU A 5 0.33 8.22 5.45
C LEU A 5 0.93 6.93 4.91
N VAL A 6 2.24 6.91 4.61
CA VAL A 6 2.94 5.71 4.12
C VAL A 6 3.04 4.67 5.24
N THR A 7 3.27 5.09 6.48
CA THR A 7 3.23 4.18 7.64
C THR A 7 1.87 3.49 7.76
N ARG A 8 0.77 4.27 7.66
CA ARG A 8 -0.60 3.71 7.69
C ARG A 8 -0.88 2.79 6.51
N LEU A 9 -0.38 3.13 5.32
CA LEU A 9 -0.45 2.30 4.13
C LEU A 9 0.24 0.95 4.36
N GLN A 10 1.50 0.96 4.81
CA GLN A 10 2.28 -0.24 5.11
C GLN A 10 1.55 -1.12 6.16
N GLN A 11 1.03 -0.52 7.24
CA GLN A 11 0.24 -1.24 8.24
C GLN A 11 -1.02 -1.87 7.64
N ALA A 12 -1.77 -1.14 6.81
CA ALA A 12 -3.01 -1.61 6.20
C ALA A 12 -2.77 -2.74 5.18
N LEU A 13 -1.66 -2.69 4.44
CA LEU A 13 -1.23 -3.75 3.53
C LEU A 13 -0.83 -5.02 4.31
N ALA A 14 0.02 -4.87 5.32
CA ALA A 14 0.46 -5.99 6.16
C ALA A 14 -0.73 -6.68 6.84
N ALA A 15 -1.68 -5.90 7.38
CA ALA A 15 -2.90 -6.42 7.99
C ALA A 15 -3.81 -7.21 7.01
N ARG A 16 -3.67 -6.95 5.70
CA ARG A 16 -4.39 -7.66 4.63
C ARG A 16 -3.57 -8.78 3.99
N GLY A 17 -2.40 -9.11 4.55
CA GLY A 17 -1.53 -10.18 4.06
C GLY A 17 -0.59 -9.79 2.92
N PHE A 18 -0.49 -8.49 2.58
CA PHE A 18 0.45 -7.98 1.58
C PHE A 18 1.66 -7.38 2.29
N SER A 19 2.79 -8.09 2.29
CA SER A 19 3.99 -7.65 3.02
C SER A 19 4.67 -6.45 2.32
N PRO A 20 4.70 -5.25 2.94
CA PRO A 20 5.34 -4.08 2.37
C PRO A 20 6.83 -3.96 2.76
N GLY A 21 7.40 -4.96 3.42
CA GLY A 21 8.67 -4.84 4.14
C GLY A 21 8.49 -4.12 5.48
N ASP A 22 9.50 -3.36 5.89
CA ASP A 22 9.47 -2.62 7.15
C ASP A 22 8.41 -1.51 7.14
N VAL A 23 7.73 -1.32 8.27
CA VAL A 23 6.79 -0.21 8.47
C VAL A 23 7.56 1.03 8.93
N ASP A 24 8.42 1.53 8.06
CA ASP A 24 9.35 2.64 8.31
C ASP A 24 8.80 4.01 7.83
N GLY A 25 7.59 4.01 7.26
CA GLY A 25 6.97 5.17 6.65
C GLY A 25 7.63 5.59 5.34
N ALA A 26 8.44 4.74 4.70
CA ALA A 26 9.07 4.98 3.41
C ALA A 26 8.42 4.20 2.27
N TYR A 27 8.08 4.93 1.21
CA TYR A 27 7.56 4.33 0.01
C TYR A 27 8.72 3.83 -0.85
N GLY A 28 9.17 2.62 -0.53
CA GLY A 28 10.22 1.90 -1.24
C GLY A 28 9.67 0.80 -2.17
N PRO A 29 10.57 0.01 -2.81
CA PRO A 29 10.18 -1.03 -3.76
C PRO A 29 9.29 -2.12 -3.14
N HIS A 30 9.53 -2.48 -1.87
CA HIS A 30 8.69 -3.46 -1.15
C HIS A 30 7.26 -2.94 -0.94
N THR A 31 7.10 -1.67 -0.52
CA THR A 31 5.80 -1.02 -0.41
C THR A 31 5.08 -0.96 -1.76
N ALA A 32 5.80 -0.59 -2.84
CA ALA A 32 5.23 -0.54 -4.18
C ALA A 32 4.74 -1.92 -4.67
N ALA A 33 5.54 -2.97 -4.43
CA ALA A 33 5.18 -4.35 -4.77
C ALA A 33 3.95 -4.83 -3.97
N ALA A 34 3.87 -4.50 -2.68
CA ALA A 34 2.71 -4.82 -1.86
C ALA A 34 1.44 -4.09 -2.33
N VAL A 35 1.56 -2.81 -2.71
CA VAL A 35 0.46 -2.04 -3.30
C VAL A 35 0.00 -2.67 -4.61
N HIS A 36 0.93 -3.03 -5.49
CA HIS A 36 0.62 -3.69 -6.75
C HIS A 36 -0.12 -5.02 -6.54
N ALA A 37 0.37 -5.87 -5.63
CA ALA A 37 -0.28 -7.14 -5.30
C ALA A 37 -1.69 -6.93 -4.70
N PHE A 38 -1.84 -5.94 -3.83
CA PHE A 38 -3.14 -5.56 -3.29
C PHE A 38 -4.08 -5.08 -4.39
N GLN A 39 -3.63 -4.20 -5.29
CA GLN A 39 -4.43 -3.70 -6.40
C GLN A 39 -4.93 -4.83 -7.31
N LEU A 40 -4.08 -5.80 -7.65
CA LEU A 40 -4.49 -7.00 -8.38
C LEU A 40 -5.58 -7.78 -7.65
N SER A 41 -5.44 -7.97 -6.33
CA SER A 41 -6.45 -8.68 -5.52
C SER A 41 -7.81 -7.98 -5.47
N GLN A 42 -7.83 -6.66 -5.69
CA GLN A 42 -9.04 -5.83 -5.65
C GLN A 42 -9.60 -5.53 -7.05
N GLY A 43 -8.98 -6.04 -8.13
CA GLY A 43 -9.36 -5.71 -9.50
C GLY A 43 -9.14 -4.24 -9.86
N LEU A 44 -8.20 -3.56 -9.21
CA LEU A 44 -7.80 -2.20 -9.52
C LEU A 44 -6.71 -2.17 -10.60
N LEU A 45 -6.45 -0.99 -11.15
CA LEU A 45 -5.22 -0.77 -11.93
C LEU A 45 -4.02 -1.03 -10.99
N ALA A 46 -3.20 -2.01 -11.34
CA ALA A 46 -2.03 -2.41 -10.58
C ALA A 46 -0.79 -1.66 -11.06
N ASP A 47 -0.70 -0.38 -10.72
CA ASP A 47 0.44 0.49 -11.05
C ASP A 47 1.48 0.57 -9.92
N GLY A 48 1.19 -0.02 -8.75
CA GLY A 48 2.05 0.08 -7.57
C GLY A 48 2.02 1.46 -6.92
N GLU A 49 1.07 2.32 -7.27
CA GLU A 49 0.87 3.64 -6.69
C GLU A 49 -0.33 3.68 -5.72
N ALA A 50 -0.11 4.19 -4.52
CA ALA A 50 -1.16 4.35 -3.51
C ALA A 50 -2.02 5.62 -3.75
N GLY A 51 -2.66 5.70 -4.91
CA GLY A 51 -3.62 6.76 -5.24
C GLY A 51 -4.98 6.59 -4.55
N ASP A 52 -5.91 7.51 -4.82
CA ASP A 52 -7.21 7.61 -4.13
C ASP A 52 -8.02 6.31 -4.10
N LYS A 53 -8.06 5.57 -5.22
CA LYS A 53 -8.77 4.28 -5.30
C LYS A 53 -8.14 3.23 -4.38
N THR A 54 -6.81 3.13 -4.39
CA THR A 54 -6.05 2.22 -3.52
C THR A 54 -6.27 2.58 -2.04
N LEU A 55 -6.15 3.86 -1.68
CA LEU A 55 -6.34 4.32 -0.30
C LEU A 55 -7.78 4.07 0.20
N LYS A 56 -8.79 4.32 -0.64
CA LYS A 56 -10.19 4.02 -0.31
C LYS A 56 -10.41 2.51 -0.09
N ALA A 57 -9.87 1.66 -0.96
CA ALA A 57 -9.97 0.20 -0.82
C ALA A 57 -9.26 -0.31 0.46
N LEU A 58 -8.23 0.39 0.93
CA LEU A 58 -7.55 0.11 2.20
C LEU A 58 -8.25 0.71 3.42
N GLY A 59 -9.26 1.56 3.24
CA GLY A 59 -9.96 2.25 4.32
C GLY A 59 -9.16 3.40 4.95
N LEU A 60 -8.25 4.01 4.18
CA LEU A 60 -7.39 5.12 4.61
C LEU A 60 -7.93 6.50 4.20
N ARG A 61 -9.11 6.54 3.60
CA ARG A 61 -9.87 7.72 3.19
C ARG A 61 -11.36 7.48 3.34
#